data_AF-A0A6N7MIN0-F1
#
_entry.id   AF-A0A6N7MIN0-F1
#
_cell.length_a   1.000
_cell.length_b   1.000
_cell.length_c   1.000
_cell.angle_alpha   90.00
_cell.angle_beta   90.00
_cell.angle_gamma   90.00
#
_symmetry.space_group_name_H-M   'P 1'
#
loop_
_entity.id
_entity.type
_entity.pdbx_description
1 polymer ?
#
loop_
_entity_poly.entity_id
_entity_poly.type
_entity_poly.pdbx_seq_one_letter_code
_entity_poly.pdbx_strand_id
1 'polypeptide(L)'
;MAGKNRYQTRREFVKRAGKIAAVLPMAYLTVEVISETSGSEYVWQIDPLKCTQCGQCETNCVLTPSASKCMHSFEICGYCDLCSGFLRQGVKDLDTGAEVQLCPTGAITRKFVEEPFFEYTIDENLCTGCAKCVKGCTDFGNGSLHMQIKHDLCKNCNQCSIAIACPSNAIERVPASQPYKPKSGYNVQG
;
A
#
# COMPACT_ATOMS: atom_id res chain seq x y z
N MET A 1 -30.75 -25.51 -64.16
CA MET A 1 -29.66 -24.95 -63.32
C MET A 1 -29.50 -23.48 -63.68
N ALA A 2 -30.09 -22.58 -62.90
CA ALA A 2 -30.14 -21.15 -63.23
C ALA A 2 -28.81 -20.46 -62.88
N GLY A 3 -28.11 -19.94 -63.88
CA GLY A 3 -26.87 -19.18 -63.69
C GLY A 3 -27.14 -17.88 -62.94
N LYS A 4 -26.48 -17.69 -61.78
CA LYS A 4 -26.61 -16.45 -61.01
C LYS A 4 -26.21 -15.24 -61.86
N ASN A 5 -27.12 -14.27 -61.96
CA ASN A 5 -26.93 -13.02 -62.69
C ASN A 5 -25.70 -12.26 -62.13
N ARG A 6 -24.72 -11.95 -63.01
CA ARG A 6 -23.47 -11.23 -62.65
C ARG A 6 -23.72 -9.94 -61.86
N TYR A 7 -24.85 -9.27 -62.07
CA TYR A 7 -25.22 -8.05 -61.35
C TYR A 7 -25.61 -8.32 -59.89
N GLN A 8 -26.28 -9.44 -59.60
CA GLN A 8 -26.56 -9.86 -58.22
C GLN A 8 -25.27 -10.24 -57.48
N THR A 9 -24.31 -10.87 -58.16
CA THR A 9 -23.01 -11.25 -57.57
C THR A 9 -22.17 -10.03 -57.19
N ARG A 10 -22.15 -8.97 -58.03
CA ARG A 10 -21.45 -7.71 -57.74
C ARG A 10 -22.10 -6.92 -56.60
N ARG A 11 -23.43 -6.86 -56.57
CA ARG A 11 -24.17 -6.19 -55.49
C ARG A 11 -23.97 -6.88 -54.14
N GLU A 12 -23.96 -8.21 -54.12
CA GLU A 12 -23.63 -9.01 -52.93
C GLU A 12 -22.19 -8.77 -52.46
N PHE A 13 -21.23 -8.71 -53.39
CA PHE A 13 -19.84 -8.40 -53.07
C PHE A 13 -19.69 -7.00 -52.44
N VAL A 14 -20.29 -5.96 -53.03
CA VAL A 14 -20.23 -4.59 -52.49
C VAL A 14 -20.92 -4.50 -51.12
N LYS A 15 -22.05 -5.18 -50.92
CA LYS A 15 -22.72 -5.24 -49.61
C LYS A 15 -21.87 -5.92 -48.55
N ARG A 16 -21.21 -7.04 -48.88
CA ARG A 16 -20.30 -7.73 -47.95
C ARG A 16 -19.06 -6.90 -47.64
N ALA A 17 -18.44 -6.31 -48.65
CA ALA A 17 -17.28 -5.44 -48.48
C ALA A 17 -17.62 -4.21 -47.61
N GLY A 18 -18.76 -3.57 -47.86
CA GLY A 18 -19.22 -2.44 -47.04
C GLY A 18 -19.52 -2.82 -45.58
N LYS A 19 -20.11 -4.00 -45.34
CA LYS A 19 -20.32 -4.52 -43.98
C LYS A 19 -19.00 -4.79 -43.26
N ILE A 20 -18.05 -5.43 -43.94
CA ILE A 20 -16.72 -5.73 -43.37
C ILE A 20 -15.97 -4.42 -43.07
N ALA A 21 -16.00 -3.46 -43.99
CA ALA A 21 -15.36 -2.15 -43.84
C ALA A 21 -15.98 -1.30 -42.71
N ALA A 22 -17.26 -1.51 -42.37
CA ALA A 22 -17.89 -0.84 -41.24
C ALA A 22 -17.65 -1.57 -39.90
N VAL A 23 -17.66 -2.91 -39.90
CA VAL A 23 -17.55 -3.70 -38.67
C VAL A 23 -16.11 -3.81 -38.17
N LEU A 24 -15.12 -3.96 -39.07
CA LEU A 24 -13.71 -4.12 -38.67
C LEU A 24 -13.16 -2.92 -37.86
N PRO A 25 -13.38 -1.65 -38.28
CA PRO A 25 -12.90 -0.51 -37.51
C PRO A 25 -13.58 -0.39 -36.14
N MET A 26 -14.89 -0.69 -36.06
CA MET A 26 -15.62 -0.67 -34.78
C MET A 26 -15.16 -1.79 -33.84
N ALA A 27 -14.92 -2.99 -34.37
CA ALA A 27 -14.38 -4.11 -33.59
C ALA A 27 -12.94 -3.82 -33.12
N TYR A 28 -12.12 -3.21 -33.97
CA TYR A 28 -10.75 -2.81 -33.62
C TYR A 28 -10.75 -1.74 -32.51
N LEU A 29 -11.53 -0.67 -32.67
CA LEU A 29 -11.66 0.40 -31.67
C LEU A 29 -12.18 -0.11 -30.32
N THR A 30 -13.15 -1.03 -30.33
CA THR A 30 -13.69 -1.61 -29.08
C THR A 30 -12.66 -2.47 -28.37
N VAL A 31 -11.85 -3.26 -29.08
CA VAL A 31 -10.76 -4.06 -28.47
C VAL A 31 -9.66 -3.17 -27.91
N GLU A 32 -9.26 -2.11 -28.63
CA GLU A 32 -8.21 -1.19 -28.20
C GLU A 32 -8.63 -0.43 -26.92
N VAL A 33 -9.86 0.10 -26.88
CA VAL A 33 -10.42 0.78 -25.69
C VAL A 33 -10.56 -0.18 -24.50
N ILE A 34 -10.96 -1.43 -24.71
CA ILE A 34 -11.06 -2.43 -23.64
C ILE A 34 -9.67 -2.82 -23.10
N SER A 35 -8.65 -2.87 -23.97
CA SER A 35 -7.27 -3.17 -23.57
C SER A 35 -6.60 -2.04 -22.79
N GLU A 36 -6.99 -0.78 -23.00
CA GLU A 36 -6.54 0.34 -22.17
C GLU A 36 -7.36 0.48 -20.88
N THR A 37 -8.63 0.03 -20.88
CA THR A 37 -9.52 0.07 -19.71
C THR A 37 -9.45 -1.18 -18.83
N SER A 38 -8.56 -2.14 -19.11
CA SER A 38 -7.94 -2.94 -18.05
C SER A 38 -7.01 -2.03 -17.22
N GLY A 39 -7.60 -0.97 -16.69
CA GLY A 39 -6.92 0.07 -15.95
C GLY A 39 -6.29 -0.57 -14.73
N SER A 40 -5.01 -0.30 -14.51
CA SER A 40 -4.39 -0.58 -13.23
C SER A 40 -5.29 0.05 -12.17
N GLU A 41 -5.95 -0.78 -11.36
CA GLU A 41 -6.69 -0.31 -10.20
C GLU A 41 -5.70 0.51 -9.36
N TYR A 42 -6.11 1.68 -8.87
CA TYR A 42 -5.24 2.51 -8.05
C TYR A 42 -5.72 2.48 -6.61
N VAL A 43 -4.77 2.42 -5.69
CA VAL A 43 -4.98 2.40 -4.25
C VAL A 43 -4.19 3.51 -3.58
N TRP A 44 -4.60 3.90 -2.38
CA TRP A 44 -3.89 4.90 -1.59
C TRP A 44 -2.74 4.27 -0.83
N GLN A 45 -1.53 4.82 -0.93
CA GLN A 45 -0.38 4.35 -0.18
C GLN A 45 0.43 5.51 0.41
N ILE A 46 1.07 5.24 1.56
CA ILE A 46 2.02 6.14 2.22
C ILE A 46 3.41 5.95 1.60
N ASP A 47 4.00 7.04 1.14
CA ASP A 47 5.43 7.13 0.84
C ASP A 47 6.21 7.31 2.16
N PRO A 48 7.00 6.30 2.57
CA PRO A 48 7.69 6.33 3.85
C PRO A 48 8.87 7.32 3.87
N LEU A 49 9.33 7.82 2.72
CA LEU A 49 10.39 8.82 2.62
C LEU A 49 9.85 10.25 2.81
N LYS A 50 8.58 10.48 2.45
CA LYS A 50 7.88 11.76 2.67
C LYS A 50 7.18 11.82 4.03
N CYS A 51 6.90 10.68 4.66
CA CYS A 51 6.17 10.62 5.92
C CYS A 51 6.95 11.32 7.05
N THR A 52 6.28 12.21 7.79
CA THR A 52 6.83 12.92 8.97
C THR A 52 6.29 12.39 10.30
N GLN A 53 5.64 11.22 10.29
CA GLN A 53 5.13 10.54 11.49
C GLN A 53 4.21 11.41 12.36
N CYS A 54 3.40 12.27 11.73
CA CYS A 54 2.54 13.24 12.40
C CYS A 54 1.38 12.66 13.24
N GLY A 55 1.12 11.34 13.15
CA GLY A 55 0.03 10.67 13.89
C GLY A 55 -1.37 10.82 13.29
N GLN A 56 -1.58 11.67 12.29
CA GLN A 56 -2.90 11.92 11.68
C GLN A 56 -3.54 10.68 11.01
N CYS A 57 -2.75 9.64 10.73
CA CYS A 57 -3.22 8.36 10.20
C CYS A 57 -4.16 7.62 11.17
N GLU A 58 -3.95 7.77 12.47
CA GLU A 58 -4.77 7.14 13.52
C GLU A 58 -6.16 7.76 13.60
N THR A 59 -6.24 9.09 13.51
CA THR A 59 -7.46 9.86 13.81
C THR A 59 -8.31 10.18 12.58
N ASN A 60 -7.72 10.28 11.38
CA ASN A 60 -8.45 10.65 10.17
C ASN A 60 -8.89 9.45 9.33
N CYS A 61 -8.50 8.22 9.69
CA CYS A 61 -9.02 7.05 8.99
C CYS A 61 -10.51 6.91 9.28
N VAL A 62 -11.29 6.59 8.25
CA VAL A 62 -12.73 6.28 8.43
C VAL A 62 -12.96 4.94 9.13
N LEU A 63 -11.92 4.12 9.26
CA LEU A 63 -11.94 2.86 10.01
C LEU A 63 -11.34 3.06 11.39
N THR A 64 -11.87 2.35 12.37
CA THR A 64 -11.34 2.30 13.73
C THR A 64 -11.25 0.83 14.15
N PRO A 65 -10.03 0.28 14.38
CA PRO A 65 -8.71 0.90 14.18
C PRO A 65 -8.41 1.29 12.72
N SER A 66 -7.45 2.21 12.53
CA SER A 66 -7.03 2.69 11.20
C SER A 66 -6.54 1.56 10.29
N ALA A 67 -6.76 1.70 8.98
CA ALA A 67 -6.13 0.85 7.96
C ALA A 67 -4.62 1.12 7.82
N SER A 68 -4.13 2.26 8.29
CA SER A 68 -2.71 2.56 8.31
C SER A 68 -2.04 1.86 9.49
N LYS A 69 -1.03 1.04 9.21
CA LYS A 69 -0.28 0.26 10.22
C LYS A 69 1.21 0.57 10.16
N CYS A 70 1.88 0.29 11.27
CA CYS A 70 3.34 0.22 11.30
C CYS A 70 3.79 -1.09 10.65
N MET A 71 4.74 -1.01 9.73
CA MET A 71 5.42 -2.14 9.10
C MET A 71 6.87 -2.17 9.55
N HIS A 72 7.46 -3.36 9.57
CA HIS A 72 8.85 -3.57 9.94
C HIS A 72 9.64 -4.12 8.75
N SER A 73 10.60 -3.33 8.25
CA SER A 73 11.60 -3.79 7.29
C SER A 73 12.78 -4.44 8.04
N PHE A 74 12.68 -5.74 8.28
CA PHE A 74 13.67 -6.52 9.03
C PHE A 74 15.08 -6.46 8.44
N GLU A 75 15.22 -6.37 7.12
CA GLU A 75 16.52 -6.41 6.43
C GLU A 75 17.41 -5.20 6.76
N ILE A 76 16.80 -4.07 7.11
CA ILE A 76 17.50 -2.86 7.52
C ILE A 76 17.46 -2.67 9.03
N CYS A 77 16.80 -3.55 9.79
CA CYS A 77 16.71 -3.40 11.24
C CYS A 77 18.05 -3.70 11.91
N GLY A 78 18.39 -2.91 12.93
CA GLY A 78 19.62 -3.07 13.71
C GLY A 78 19.47 -4.00 14.90
N TYR A 79 18.25 -4.52 15.15
CA TYR A 79 17.94 -5.40 16.27
C TYR A 79 18.41 -4.86 17.63
N CYS A 80 18.34 -3.53 17.82
CA CYS A 80 18.94 -2.86 18.97
C CYS A 80 18.34 -3.35 20.29
N ASP A 81 19.17 -3.55 21.32
CA ASP A 81 18.71 -3.68 22.70
C ASP A 81 17.95 -2.42 23.17
N LEU A 82 18.59 -1.27 23.03
CA LEU A 82 17.99 0.05 23.24
C LEU A 82 17.29 0.54 21.95
N CYS A 83 16.10 0.04 21.67
CA CYS A 83 15.31 0.46 20.51
C CYS A 83 14.42 1.67 20.86
N SER A 84 14.72 2.84 20.30
CA SER A 84 13.91 4.06 20.42
C SER A 84 12.52 3.96 19.79
N GLY A 85 12.28 2.95 18.94
CA GLY A 85 10.95 2.65 18.41
C GLY A 85 10.08 1.80 19.36
N PHE A 86 10.69 1.13 20.34
CA PHE A 86 10.00 0.30 21.31
C PHE A 86 9.96 0.93 22.70
N LEU A 87 11.05 1.53 23.17
CA LEU A 87 11.19 2.10 24.51
C LEU A 87 10.88 3.60 24.52
N ARG A 88 10.21 4.07 25.56
CA ARG A 88 10.03 5.51 25.80
C ARG A 88 11.36 6.15 26.23
N GLN A 89 11.46 7.45 26.01
CA GLN A 89 12.66 8.20 26.43
C GLN A 89 12.83 8.17 27.96
N GLY A 90 14.07 8.04 28.43
CA GLY A 90 14.43 8.12 29.85
C GLY A 90 14.13 6.86 30.67
N VAL A 91 13.86 5.71 30.04
CA VAL A 91 13.79 4.43 30.76
C VAL A 91 15.15 4.07 31.35
N LYS A 92 15.14 3.49 32.54
CA LYS A 92 16.34 2.98 33.22
C LYS A 92 16.57 1.50 32.93
N ASP A 93 15.48 0.75 32.91
CA ASP A 93 15.46 -0.68 32.68
C ASP A 93 14.99 -0.98 31.25
N LEU A 94 15.71 -1.87 30.55
CA LEU A 94 15.41 -2.29 29.19
C LEU A 94 14.62 -3.61 29.23
N ASP A 95 13.41 -3.56 29.78
CA ASP A 95 12.51 -4.71 29.88
C ASP A 95 11.37 -4.64 28.84
N THR A 96 10.28 -5.38 29.08
CA THR A 96 9.09 -5.43 28.23
C THR A 96 7.82 -4.96 28.95
N GLY A 97 7.96 -4.34 30.13
CA GLY A 97 6.86 -3.80 30.93
C GLY A 97 6.07 -2.73 30.17
N ALA A 98 4.78 -2.62 30.46
CA ALA A 98 3.92 -1.64 29.78
C ALA A 98 4.39 -0.19 30.02
N GLU A 99 4.98 0.06 31.19
CA GLU A 99 5.51 1.34 31.61
C GLU A 99 6.80 1.76 30.89
N VAL A 100 7.50 0.86 30.18
CA VAL A 100 8.67 1.23 29.38
C VAL A 100 8.35 1.37 27.89
N GLN A 101 7.23 0.80 27.45
CA GLN A 101 6.87 0.79 26.03
C GLN A 101 6.42 2.17 25.52
N LEU A 102 6.89 2.51 24.32
CA LEU A 102 6.51 3.71 23.57
C LEU A 102 5.14 3.53 22.89
N CYS A 103 4.82 2.30 22.48
CA CYS A 103 3.56 1.99 21.83
C CYS A 103 2.40 2.03 22.84
N PRO A 104 1.41 2.94 22.69
CA PRO A 104 0.35 3.10 23.68
C PRO A 104 -0.61 1.90 23.78
N THR A 105 -0.65 1.05 22.74
CA THR A 105 -1.50 -0.14 22.69
C THR A 105 -0.73 -1.43 22.91
N GLY A 106 0.58 -1.36 23.19
CA GLY A 106 1.42 -2.55 23.33
C GLY A 106 1.53 -3.39 22.05
N ALA A 107 1.36 -2.77 20.88
CA ALA A 107 1.34 -3.47 19.59
C ALA A 107 2.72 -3.95 19.10
N ILE A 108 3.76 -3.85 19.91
CA ILE A 108 5.12 -4.27 19.55
C ILE A 108 5.57 -5.30 20.57
N THR A 109 6.01 -6.46 20.09
CA THR A 109 6.65 -7.47 20.93
C THR A 109 8.16 -7.37 20.75
N ARG A 110 8.90 -7.42 21.86
CA ARG A 110 10.37 -7.49 21.89
C ARG A 110 10.79 -8.89 22.32
N LYS A 111 11.59 -9.57 21.50
CA LYS A 111 12.05 -10.94 21.72
C LYS A 111 13.58 -10.97 21.73
N PHE A 112 14.16 -11.57 22.76
CA PHE A 112 15.59 -11.82 22.82
C PHE A 112 16.02 -12.82 21.74
N VAL A 113 17.10 -12.49 21.02
CA VAL A 113 17.71 -13.37 20.02
C VAL A 113 19.04 -13.90 20.55
N GLU A 114 19.99 -12.99 20.74
CA GLU A 114 21.30 -13.22 21.37
C GLU A 114 21.80 -11.88 21.92
N GLU A 115 22.86 -11.82 22.71
CA GLU A 115 23.37 -10.53 23.19
C GLU A 115 24.20 -9.84 22.08
N PRO A 116 23.96 -8.54 21.74
CA PRO A 116 23.01 -7.56 22.29
C PRO A 116 21.74 -7.35 21.42
N PHE A 117 21.31 -8.38 20.69
CA PHE A 117 20.27 -8.31 19.66
C PHE A 117 18.87 -8.75 20.14
N PHE A 118 17.89 -7.91 19.85
CA PHE A 118 16.48 -8.15 20.10
C PHE A 118 15.66 -7.92 18.82
N GLU A 119 14.76 -8.85 18.56
CA GLU A 119 13.80 -8.75 17.46
C GLU A 119 12.52 -8.06 17.91
N TYR A 120 11.98 -7.25 17.00
CA TYR A 120 10.74 -6.50 17.22
C TYR A 120 9.69 -6.95 16.21
N THR A 121 8.50 -7.33 16.68
CA THR A 121 7.39 -7.75 15.81
C THR A 121 6.19 -6.87 16.08
N ILE A 122 5.46 -6.48 15.02
CA ILE A 122 4.25 -5.66 15.12
C ILE A 122 3.03 -6.58 15.15
N ASP A 123 2.18 -6.43 16.18
CA ASP A 123 0.82 -6.98 16.19
C ASP A 123 -0.12 -5.99 15.48
N GLU A 124 -0.52 -6.34 14.26
CA GLU A 124 -1.38 -5.49 13.44
C GLU A 124 -2.78 -5.26 14.04
N ASN A 125 -3.27 -6.18 14.88
CA ASN A 125 -4.58 -6.07 15.51
C ASN A 125 -4.59 -4.99 16.60
N LEU A 126 -3.47 -4.84 17.31
CA LEU A 126 -3.29 -3.82 18.34
C LEU A 126 -2.80 -2.48 17.77
N CYS A 127 -2.17 -2.48 16.60
CA CYS A 127 -1.63 -1.27 16.00
C CYS A 127 -2.74 -0.32 15.50
N THR A 128 -2.82 0.88 16.06
CA THR A 128 -3.83 1.89 15.70
C THR A 128 -3.38 2.88 14.62
N GLY A 129 -2.10 2.85 14.25
CA GLY A 129 -1.55 3.75 13.24
C GLY A 129 -1.02 5.09 13.75
N CYS A 130 -0.73 5.21 15.06
CA CYS A 130 -0.26 6.45 15.70
C CYS A 130 1.15 6.93 15.28
N ALA A 131 1.93 6.08 14.61
CA ALA A 131 3.30 6.36 14.14
C ALA A 131 4.36 6.72 15.21
N LYS A 132 4.07 6.60 16.51
CA LYS A 132 5.05 6.91 17.59
C LYS A 132 6.31 6.05 17.51
N CYS A 133 6.16 4.74 17.30
CA CYS A 133 7.28 3.81 17.13
C CYS A 133 8.10 4.11 15.86
N VAL A 134 7.41 4.45 14.77
CA VAL A 134 8.05 4.86 13.51
C VAL A 134 8.88 6.12 13.71
N LYS A 135 8.36 7.10 14.45
CA LYS A 135 9.08 8.33 14.78
C LYS A 135 10.34 8.03 15.56
N GLY A 136 10.23 7.26 16.64
CA GLY A 136 11.39 6.89 17.46
C GLY A 136 12.47 6.15 16.67
N CYS A 137 12.07 5.18 15.85
CA CYS A 137 12.98 4.42 14.98
C CYS A 137 13.64 5.29 13.89
N THR A 138 12.92 6.29 13.37
CA THR A 138 13.45 7.21 12.35
C THR A 138 14.42 8.23 12.97
N ASP A 139 14.12 8.75 14.16
CA ASP A 139 14.92 9.81 14.79
C ASP A 139 16.26 9.30 15.33
N PHE A 140 16.29 8.07 15.87
CA PHE A 140 17.47 7.54 16.59
C PHE A 140 17.89 6.13 16.16
N GLY A 141 17.19 5.53 15.21
CA GLY A 141 17.53 4.24 14.63
C GLY A 141 17.86 4.36 13.16
N ASN A 142 17.68 3.27 12.44
CA ASN A 142 17.85 3.21 10.99
C ASN A 142 16.55 3.38 10.20
N GLY A 143 15.44 3.69 10.88
CA GLY A 143 14.14 3.89 10.24
C GLY A 143 13.52 2.63 9.63
N SER A 144 13.86 1.44 10.14
CA SER A 144 13.28 0.14 9.74
C SER A 144 11.77 0.02 9.99
N LEU A 145 11.24 0.72 11.00
CA LEU A 145 9.80 0.88 11.18
C LEU A 145 9.29 2.01 10.28
N HIS A 146 8.18 1.78 9.58
CA HIS A 146 7.56 2.75 8.68
C HIS A 146 6.06 2.56 8.57
N MET A 147 5.32 3.60 8.16
CA MET A 147 3.85 3.51 8.00
C MET A 147 3.48 3.03 6.60
N GLN A 148 2.51 2.13 6.50
CA GLN A 148 1.86 1.72 5.24
C GLN A 148 0.35 1.59 5.44
N ILE A 149 -0.43 1.78 4.39
CA ILE A 149 -1.86 1.48 4.34
C ILE A 149 -2.01 -0.01 3.98
N LYS A 150 -2.66 -0.78 4.84
CA LYS A 150 -3.00 -2.19 4.63
C LYS A 150 -4.20 -2.29 3.69
N HIS A 151 -4.00 -2.81 2.49
CA HIS A 151 -5.03 -2.82 1.43
C HIS A 151 -6.15 -3.84 1.67
N ASP A 152 -5.88 -4.89 2.46
CA ASP A 152 -6.87 -5.83 2.97
C ASP A 152 -7.85 -5.17 3.97
N LEU A 153 -7.38 -4.17 4.71
CA LEU A 153 -8.22 -3.39 5.64
C LEU A 153 -8.87 -2.18 4.95
N CYS A 154 -8.11 -1.50 4.09
CA CYS A 154 -8.52 -0.26 3.44
C CYS A 154 -9.75 -0.47 2.55
N LYS A 155 -10.78 0.38 2.72
CA LYS A 155 -11.98 0.36 1.86
C LYS A 155 -11.80 1.10 0.53
N ASN A 156 -10.56 1.41 0.15
CA ASN A 156 -10.19 2.21 -1.01
C ASN A 156 -11.10 3.43 -1.22
N CYS A 157 -11.25 4.26 -0.17
CA CYS A 157 -12.12 5.44 -0.21
C CYS A 157 -11.73 6.31 -1.40
N ASN A 158 -12.70 6.71 -2.24
CA ASN A 158 -12.44 7.53 -3.43
C ASN A 158 -11.60 8.78 -3.09
N GLN A 159 -11.88 9.39 -1.94
CA GLN A 159 -11.06 10.44 -1.34
C GLN A 159 -10.59 10.00 0.05
N CYS A 160 -9.28 9.80 0.21
CA CYS A 160 -8.73 9.36 1.50
C CYS A 160 -8.61 10.55 2.47
N SER A 161 -9.37 10.51 3.57
CA SER A 161 -9.31 11.53 4.63
C SER A 161 -7.91 11.67 5.25
N ILE A 162 -7.15 10.58 5.35
CA ILE A 162 -5.75 10.62 5.79
C ILE A 162 -4.90 11.42 4.81
N ALA A 163 -5.12 11.25 3.49
CA ALA A 163 -4.39 11.99 2.46
C ALA A 163 -4.65 13.49 2.53
N ILE A 164 -5.91 13.90 2.74
CA ILE A 164 -6.29 15.31 2.91
C ILE A 164 -5.60 15.91 4.15
N ALA A 165 -5.58 15.17 5.26
CA ALA A 165 -5.06 15.65 6.54
C ALA A 165 -3.51 15.58 6.66
N CYS A 166 -2.82 14.95 5.71
CA CYS A 166 -1.39 14.70 5.83
C CYS A 166 -0.56 15.96 5.59
N PRO A 167 0.18 16.46 6.60
CA PRO A 167 0.94 17.71 6.47
C PRO A 167 2.15 17.60 5.54
N SER A 168 2.64 16.38 5.28
CA SER A 168 3.82 16.16 4.44
C SER A 168 3.50 15.66 3.03
N ASN A 169 2.22 15.62 2.65
CA ASN A 169 1.76 15.09 1.36
C ASN A 169 2.35 13.71 1.04
N ALA A 170 2.47 12.86 2.06
CA ALA A 170 3.07 11.55 1.94
C ALA A 170 2.13 10.48 1.38
N ILE A 171 0.82 10.74 1.28
CA ILE A 171 -0.13 9.76 0.75
C ILE A 171 -0.42 10.05 -0.71
N GLU A 172 -0.21 9.05 -1.55
CA GLU A 172 -0.37 9.14 -3.01
C GLU A 172 -1.13 7.93 -3.55
N ARG A 173 -1.62 8.06 -4.79
CA ARG A 173 -2.23 6.96 -5.54
C ARG A 173 -1.13 6.14 -6.20
N VAL A 174 -1.13 4.84 -5.98
CA VAL A 174 -0.20 3.88 -6.61
C VAL A 174 -0.97 2.77 -7.32
N PRO A 175 -0.39 2.14 -8.36
CA PRO A 175 -1.00 0.97 -8.98
C PRO A 175 -1.20 -0.16 -7.97
N ALA A 176 -2.35 -0.81 -7.99
CA ALA A 176 -2.68 -1.96 -7.15
C ALA A 176 -1.76 -3.17 -7.42
N SER A 177 -1.14 -3.22 -8.60
CA SER A 177 -0.12 -4.22 -8.96
C SER A 177 1.18 -4.05 -8.19
N GLN A 178 1.49 -2.85 -7.67
CA GLN A 178 2.65 -2.59 -6.82
C GLN A 178 2.25 -1.64 -5.68
N PRO A 179 1.43 -2.12 -4.74
CA PRO A 179 0.66 -1.25 -3.87
C PRO A 179 1.40 -0.84 -2.60
N TYR A 180 2.54 -1.46 -2.29
CA TYR A 180 3.34 -1.21 -1.08
C TYR A 180 4.68 -0.57 -1.42
N LYS A 181 5.16 0.30 -0.52
CA LYS A 181 6.44 1.00 -0.59
C LYS A 181 7.29 0.68 0.65
N PRO A 182 7.86 -0.53 0.77
CA PRO A 182 8.73 -0.86 1.88
C PRO A 182 10.07 -0.10 1.77
N LYS A 183 10.73 0.16 2.91
CA LYS A 183 12.06 0.81 2.94
C LYS A 183 13.24 -0.12 2.62
N SER A 184 12.99 -1.42 2.46
CA SER A 184 13.92 -2.43 1.94
C SER A 184 13.13 -3.54 1.25
N GLY A 185 13.80 -4.47 0.55
CA GLY A 185 13.29 -5.50 -0.37
C GLY A 185 12.31 -6.54 0.19
N TYR A 186 11.49 -6.18 1.17
CA TYR A 186 10.35 -6.94 1.65
C TYR A 186 9.30 -7.12 0.54
N ASN A 187 9.34 -8.27 -0.13
CA ASN A 187 8.25 -8.75 -0.97
C ASN A 187 7.09 -9.16 -0.07
N VAL A 188 5.94 -8.50 -0.20
CA VAL A 188 4.67 -8.95 0.36
C VAL A 188 4.16 -10.12 -0.50
N GLN A 189 4.90 -11.23 -0.50
CA GLN A 189 4.43 -12.51 -1.03
C GLN A 189 4.27 -13.46 0.15
N GLY A 190 3.10 -13.36 0.79
CA GLY A 190 2.57 -14.27 1.78
C GLY A 190 1.06 -14.20 1.73
#